data_AF-A0A4R5QFG7-F1
#
_entry.id   AF-A0A4R5QFG7-F1
#
_cell.length_a   1.000
_cell.length_b   1.000
_cell.length_c   1.000
_cell.angle_alpha   90.00
_cell.angle_beta   90.00
_cell.angle_gamma   90.00
#
_symmetry.space_group_name_H-M   'P 1'
#
loop_
_entity.id
_entity.type
_entity.pdbx_description
1 polymer ?
#
loop_
_entity_poly.entity_id
_entity_poly.type
_entity_poly.pdbx_seq_one_letter_code
_entity_poly.pdbx_strand_id
1 'polypeptide(L)'
;MSTCFMPPTWTDPTRLQDRPGRINNWMAQRDAGSAPAMHVLALEDSVLPVVEAGLVDLVDDGYDVAKGLTLTHLPGHTAHQLGLRVDRGDARAIFCGDALHSPVQIIDPEVSTAFCADPRIAAATRRGLLEDAVEANRLLVPAHFRGHRRAHIRCNSAGFEPVFSCHPGQTEQAKE
;
A
#
# COMPACT_ATOMS: atom_id res chain seq x y z
N MET A 1 -14.67 -24.38 25.75
CA MET A 1 -13.40 -23.67 25.56
C MET A 1 -13.75 -22.25 25.18
N SER A 2 -13.56 -21.30 26.09
CA SER A 2 -13.94 -19.89 25.88
C SER A 2 -12.82 -19.22 25.10
N THR A 3 -13.12 -18.76 23.88
CA THR A 3 -12.20 -17.89 23.14
C THR A 3 -12.14 -16.55 23.86
N CYS A 4 -10.94 -16.17 24.31
CA CYS A 4 -10.68 -14.81 24.77
C CYS A 4 -10.76 -13.89 23.55
N PHE A 5 -11.88 -13.17 23.43
CA PHE A 5 -11.99 -12.04 22.52
C PHE A 5 -11.15 -10.92 23.12
N MET A 6 -9.94 -10.68 22.61
CA MET A 6 -9.21 -9.47 22.98
C MET A 6 -9.95 -8.29 22.33
N PRO A 7 -10.41 -7.30 23.11
CA PRO A 7 -10.97 -6.09 22.51
C PRO A 7 -9.88 -5.40 21.66
N PRO A 8 -10.26 -4.73 20.56
CA PRO A 8 -9.31 -4.01 19.73
C PRO A 8 -8.48 -3.05 20.60
N THR A 9 -7.16 -2.98 20.33
CA THR A 9 -6.18 -2.21 21.11
C THR A 9 -6.31 -0.68 20.95
N TRP A 10 -7.34 -0.21 20.24
CA TRP A 10 -7.56 1.19 19.91
C TRP A 10 -8.70 1.76 20.76
N THR A 11 -8.39 2.79 21.56
CA THR A 11 -9.33 3.41 22.51
C THR A 11 -10.27 4.45 21.88
N ASP A 12 -10.20 4.64 20.56
CA ASP A 12 -11.05 5.54 19.77
C ASP A 12 -11.47 4.80 18.49
N PRO A 13 -12.77 4.61 18.19
CA PRO A 13 -13.18 3.90 16.99
C PRO A 13 -13.01 4.80 15.76
N THR A 14 -11.77 4.95 15.28
CA THR A 14 -11.54 5.37 13.90
C THR A 14 -12.10 4.31 12.98
N ARG A 15 -13.07 4.69 12.14
CA ARG A 15 -13.63 3.80 11.14
C ARG A 15 -12.55 3.40 10.13
N LEU A 16 -12.51 2.13 9.76
CA LEU A 16 -11.64 1.64 8.68
C LEU A 16 -12.25 2.06 7.35
N GLN A 17 -11.53 2.84 6.53
CA GLN A 17 -11.94 3.10 5.16
C GLN A 17 -11.47 1.98 4.25
N ASP A 18 -12.38 1.37 3.50
CA ASP A 18 -12.04 0.35 2.52
C ASP A 18 -12.87 0.46 1.24
N ARG A 19 -12.42 -0.10 0.13
CA ARG A 19 -13.22 -0.15 -1.10
C ARG A 19 -14.26 -1.26 -0.98
N PRO A 20 -15.54 -1.05 -1.40
CA PRO A 20 -16.53 -2.12 -1.41
C PRO A 20 -16.03 -3.41 -2.08
N GLY A 21 -15.32 -3.29 -3.19
CA GLY A 21 -14.75 -4.44 -3.91
C GLY A 21 -13.67 -5.19 -3.12
N ARG A 22 -12.91 -4.52 -2.25
CA ARG A 22 -11.76 -5.13 -1.54
C ARG A 22 -12.23 -6.14 -0.51
N ILE A 23 -13.00 -5.71 0.49
CA ILE A 23 -13.51 -6.60 1.55
C ILE A 23 -14.40 -7.69 0.95
N ASN A 24 -15.30 -7.34 0.03
CA ASN A 24 -16.20 -8.31 -0.59
C ASN A 24 -15.43 -9.39 -1.37
N ASN A 25 -14.36 -9.02 -2.09
CA ASN A 25 -13.52 -10.00 -2.79
C ASN A 25 -12.81 -10.94 -1.80
N TRP A 26 -12.26 -10.43 -0.70
CA TRP A 26 -11.60 -11.27 0.30
C TRP A 26 -12.56 -12.23 1.00
N MET A 27 -13.75 -11.75 1.38
CA MET A 27 -14.80 -12.59 1.96
C MET A 27 -15.29 -13.64 0.95
N ALA A 28 -15.50 -13.27 -0.31
CA ALA A 28 -15.91 -14.21 -1.34
C ALA A 28 -14.87 -15.31 -1.59
N GLN A 29 -13.57 -15.00 -1.57
CA GLN A 29 -12.50 -15.99 -1.70
C GLN A 29 -12.44 -16.94 -0.50
N ARG A 30 -12.67 -16.43 0.72
CA ARG A 30 -12.82 -17.26 1.92
C ARG A 30 -14.01 -18.21 1.76
N ASP A 31 -15.18 -17.67 1.44
CA ASP A 31 -16.44 -18.43 1.39
C ASP A 31 -16.42 -19.50 0.28
N ALA A 32 -15.73 -19.21 -0.83
CA ALA A 32 -15.51 -20.17 -1.90
C ALA A 32 -14.40 -21.21 -1.60
N GLY A 33 -13.67 -21.06 -0.48
CA GLY A 33 -12.54 -21.93 -0.12
C GLY A 33 -11.33 -21.80 -1.05
N SER A 34 -11.22 -20.70 -1.79
CA SER A 34 -10.14 -20.45 -2.76
C SER A 34 -8.98 -19.62 -2.21
N ALA A 35 -9.14 -19.01 -1.04
CA ALA A 35 -8.10 -18.26 -0.36
C ALA A 35 -7.07 -19.17 0.34
N PRO A 36 -5.76 -18.84 0.31
CA PRO A 36 -4.76 -19.49 1.16
C PRO A 36 -5.12 -19.40 2.65
N ALA A 37 -4.82 -20.45 3.41
CA ALA A 37 -5.17 -20.54 4.84
C ALA A 37 -4.66 -19.34 5.66
N MET A 38 -3.46 -18.84 5.35
CA MET A 38 -2.90 -17.65 6.00
C MET A 38 -3.76 -16.39 5.79
N HIS A 39 -4.39 -16.23 4.62
CA HIS A 39 -5.25 -15.09 4.34
C HIS A 39 -6.60 -15.23 5.04
N VAL A 40 -7.14 -16.46 5.13
CA VAL A 40 -8.37 -16.74 5.89
C VAL A 40 -8.18 -16.38 7.36
N LEU A 41 -7.09 -16.87 7.97
CA LEU A 41 -6.78 -16.57 9.38
C LEU A 41 -6.59 -15.06 9.62
N ALA A 42 -5.88 -14.37 8.72
CA ALA A 42 -5.71 -12.92 8.84
C ALA A 42 -7.04 -12.15 8.71
N LEU A 43 -7.93 -12.59 7.82
CA LEU A 43 -9.25 -11.98 7.65
C LEU A 43 -10.11 -12.18 8.92
N GLU A 44 -10.15 -13.41 9.43
CA GLU A 44 -10.94 -13.78 10.61
C GLU A 44 -10.47 -13.11 11.89
N ASP A 45 -9.15 -13.01 12.08
CA ASP A 45 -8.56 -12.43 13.27
C ASP A 45 -8.60 -10.88 13.25
N SER A 46 -8.26 -10.27 12.11
CA SER A 46 -7.96 -8.83 12.05
C SER A 46 -9.01 -7.96 11.36
N VAL A 47 -9.87 -8.52 10.49
CA VAL A 47 -10.80 -7.73 9.66
C VAL A 47 -12.26 -7.98 10.03
N LEU A 48 -12.69 -9.25 10.14
CA LEU A 48 -14.08 -9.58 10.46
C LEU A 48 -14.59 -8.93 11.74
N PRO A 49 -13.82 -8.88 12.85
CA PRO A 49 -14.31 -8.25 14.08
C PRO A 49 -14.69 -6.78 13.89
N VAL A 50 -13.96 -6.06 13.03
CA VAL A 50 -14.22 -4.64 12.73
C VAL A 50 -15.42 -4.49 11.80
N VAL A 51 -15.58 -5.38 10.81
CA VAL A 51 -16.74 -5.41 9.92
C VAL A 51 -18.02 -5.72 10.69
N GLU A 52 -18.00 -6.78 11.50
CA GLU A 52 -19.15 -7.24 12.29
C GLU A 52 -19.57 -6.21 13.35
N ALA A 53 -18.60 -5.44 13.87
CA ALA A 53 -18.86 -4.30 14.76
C ALA A 53 -19.44 -3.07 14.03
N GLY A 54 -19.57 -3.08 12.69
CA GLY A 54 -20.07 -1.94 11.91
C GLY A 54 -19.12 -0.73 11.89
N LEU A 55 -17.82 -0.98 12.08
CA LEU A 55 -16.78 0.05 12.18
C LEU A 55 -16.03 0.29 10.86
N VAL A 56 -16.60 -0.14 9.72
CA VAL A 56 -16.01 0.02 8.39
C VAL A 56 -16.84 1.00 7.57
N ASP A 57 -16.17 2.02 7.03
CA ASP A 57 -16.71 2.87 5.97
C ASP A 57 -16.25 2.32 4.62
N LEU A 58 -17.21 2.02 3.76
CA LEU A 58 -16.90 1.68 2.38
C LEU A 58 -16.79 2.96 1.55
N VAL A 59 -15.64 3.15 0.90
CA VAL A 59 -15.28 4.37 0.18
C VAL A 59 -14.83 4.08 -1.24
N ASP A 60 -15.04 5.05 -2.13
CA ASP A 60 -14.60 4.97 -3.53
C ASP A 60 -13.20 5.56 -3.74
N ASP A 61 -12.72 5.48 -4.98
CA ASP A 61 -11.49 6.15 -5.38
C ASP A 61 -11.57 7.66 -5.17
N GLY A 62 -10.47 8.29 -4.79
CA GLY A 62 -10.42 9.72 -4.54
C GLY A 62 -11.12 10.16 -3.25
N TYR A 63 -11.42 9.23 -2.33
CA TYR A 63 -12.01 9.57 -1.04
C TYR A 63 -11.04 10.37 -0.17
N ASP A 64 -11.49 11.53 0.30
CA ASP A 64 -10.75 12.38 1.23
C ASP A 64 -10.93 11.89 2.67
N VAL A 65 -9.89 11.25 3.20
CA VAL A 65 -9.83 10.78 4.60
C VAL A 65 -9.75 11.97 5.55
N ALA A 66 -8.98 12.99 5.16
CA ALA A 66 -8.85 14.25 5.87
C ALA A 66 -8.27 15.31 4.92
N LYS A 67 -8.17 16.55 5.39
CA LYS A 67 -7.58 17.64 4.60
C LYS A 67 -6.16 17.29 4.14
N GLY A 68 -6.00 17.11 2.82
CA GLY A 68 -4.73 16.77 2.18
C GLY A 68 -4.36 15.29 2.27
N LEU A 69 -5.29 14.42 2.63
CA LEU A 69 -5.13 12.96 2.68
C LEU A 69 -6.23 12.31 1.85
N THR A 70 -5.86 11.75 0.70
CA THR A 70 -6.81 11.18 -0.28
C THR A 70 -6.43 9.76 -0.62
N LEU A 71 -7.40 8.84 -0.63
CA LEU A 71 -7.19 7.46 -1.09
C LEU A 71 -7.16 7.42 -2.62
N THR A 72 -6.22 6.66 -3.18
CA THR A 72 -6.06 6.47 -4.62
C THR A 72 -6.02 4.99 -4.97
N HIS A 73 -6.69 4.59 -6.05
CA HIS A 73 -6.72 3.20 -6.50
C HIS A 73 -5.39 2.81 -7.16
N LEU A 74 -4.80 1.70 -6.72
CA LEU A 74 -3.51 1.18 -7.19
C LEU A 74 -3.64 -0.33 -7.52
N PRO A 75 -4.42 -0.72 -8.54
CA PRO A 75 -4.71 -2.12 -8.82
C PRO A 75 -3.48 -2.89 -9.31
N GLY A 76 -3.54 -4.22 -9.21
CA GLY A 76 -2.60 -5.15 -9.84
C GLY A 76 -1.93 -6.08 -8.86
N HIS A 77 -1.42 -5.57 -7.72
CA HIS A 77 -1.00 -6.47 -6.63
C HIS A 77 -2.22 -7.22 -6.07
N THR A 78 -3.27 -6.47 -5.74
CA THR A 78 -4.64 -6.98 -5.63
C THR A 78 -5.56 -6.11 -6.49
N ALA A 79 -6.74 -6.60 -6.86
CA ALA A 79 -7.66 -5.86 -7.73
C ALA A 79 -8.12 -4.51 -7.13
N HIS A 80 -8.14 -4.41 -5.80
CA HIS A 80 -8.72 -3.27 -5.07
C HIS A 80 -7.74 -2.59 -4.12
N GLN A 81 -6.43 -2.77 -4.31
CA GLN A 81 -5.43 -2.10 -3.48
C GLN A 81 -5.59 -0.57 -3.57
N LEU A 82 -5.51 0.09 -2.43
CA LEU A 82 -5.49 1.54 -2.32
C LEU A 82 -4.11 2.01 -1.85
N GLY A 83 -3.72 3.20 -2.28
CA GLY A 83 -2.66 4.00 -1.68
C GLY A 83 -3.22 5.24 -0.99
N LEU A 84 -2.39 5.90 -0.19
CA LEU A 84 -2.73 7.16 0.47
C LEU A 84 -1.86 8.29 -0.08
N ARG A 85 -2.48 9.20 -0.82
CA ARG A 85 -1.87 10.42 -1.34
C ARG A 85 -1.91 11.51 -0.26
N VAL A 86 -0.76 12.16 -0.06
CA VAL A 86 -0.58 13.26 0.89
C VAL A 86 -0.25 14.53 0.15
N ASP A 87 -1.13 15.52 0.23
CA ASP A 87 -1.01 16.85 -0.37
C ASP A 87 -1.36 17.93 0.65
N ARG A 88 -0.37 18.35 1.44
CA ARG A 88 -0.59 19.33 2.51
C ARG A 88 0.50 20.39 2.56
N GLY A 89 0.14 21.64 2.27
CA GLY A 89 1.12 22.72 2.10
C GLY A 89 2.07 22.36 0.96
N ASP A 90 3.37 22.32 1.25
CA ASP A 90 4.42 21.91 0.29
C ASP A 90 4.78 20.41 0.38
N ALA A 91 4.20 19.69 1.35
CA ALA A 91 4.45 18.26 1.48
C ALA A 91 3.67 17.47 0.42
N ARG A 92 4.39 16.62 -0.33
CA ARG A 92 3.86 15.69 -1.33
C ARG A 92 4.40 14.29 -1.07
N ALA A 93 3.54 13.33 -0.74
CA ALA A 93 3.92 11.92 -0.58
C ALA A 93 2.85 10.95 -1.09
N ILE A 94 3.21 9.71 -1.36
CA ILE A 94 2.29 8.60 -1.66
C ILE A 94 2.74 7.36 -0.89
N PHE A 95 1.87 6.87 -0.01
CA PHE A 95 2.01 5.54 0.60
C PHE A 95 1.36 4.54 -0.35
N CYS A 96 2.17 3.80 -1.10
CA CYS A 96 1.70 3.00 -2.22
C CYS A 96 1.43 1.52 -1.87
N GLY A 97 1.50 1.16 -0.58
CA GLY A 97 1.36 -0.23 -0.13
C GLY A 97 2.31 -1.16 -0.89
N ASP A 98 1.76 -2.21 -1.46
CA ASP A 98 2.50 -3.28 -2.12
C ASP A 98 2.62 -3.05 -3.64
N ALA A 99 2.34 -1.83 -4.11
CA ALA A 99 2.57 -1.46 -5.50
C ALA A 99 4.06 -1.61 -5.87
N LEU A 100 4.98 -1.47 -4.91
CA LEU A 100 6.40 -1.78 -5.05
C LEU A 100 6.91 -2.62 -3.87
N HIS A 101 7.69 -3.65 -4.20
CA HIS A 101 8.32 -4.56 -3.24
C HIS A 101 9.84 -4.35 -3.14
N SER A 102 10.49 -3.89 -4.22
CA SER A 102 11.94 -3.68 -4.29
C SER A 102 12.30 -2.43 -5.11
N PRO A 103 13.40 -1.73 -4.79
CA PRO A 103 13.97 -0.65 -5.63
C PRO A 103 14.22 -1.03 -7.09
N VAL A 104 14.47 -2.32 -7.37
CA VAL A 104 14.60 -2.81 -8.75
C VAL A 104 13.36 -2.48 -9.58
N GLN A 105 12.18 -2.47 -8.97
CA GLN A 105 10.93 -2.16 -9.66
C GLN A 105 10.74 -0.66 -9.92
N ILE A 106 11.61 0.21 -9.39
CA ILE A 106 11.69 1.60 -9.83
C ILE A 106 12.47 1.66 -11.15
N ILE A 107 13.62 1.00 -11.20
CA ILE A 107 14.50 0.97 -12.37
C ILE A 107 13.84 0.24 -13.54
N ASP A 108 13.17 -0.87 -13.26
CA ASP A 108 12.43 -1.68 -14.23
C ASP A 108 10.97 -1.90 -13.74
N PRO A 109 10.04 -1.00 -14.11
CA PRO A 109 8.67 -1.05 -13.64
C PRO A 109 7.87 -2.28 -14.11
N GLU A 110 8.34 -2.96 -15.16
CA GLU A 110 7.67 -4.12 -15.75
C GLU A 110 7.87 -5.38 -14.89
N VAL A 111 8.88 -5.39 -14.01
CA VAL A 111 9.13 -6.50 -13.10
C VAL A 111 8.06 -6.58 -12.03
N SER A 112 7.30 -7.68 -12.04
CA SER A 112 6.30 -8.01 -11.04
C SER A 112 6.73 -9.18 -10.16
N THR A 113 6.18 -9.28 -8.95
CA THR A 113 6.42 -10.42 -8.06
C THR A 113 5.41 -11.53 -8.33
N ALA A 114 5.70 -12.76 -7.86
CA ALA A 114 4.73 -13.86 -7.89
C ALA A 114 3.46 -13.60 -7.03
N PHE A 115 3.47 -12.52 -6.24
CA PHE A 115 2.34 -12.11 -5.40
C PHE A 115 1.43 -11.09 -6.08
N CYS A 116 1.77 -10.58 -7.26
CA CYS A 116 0.88 -9.72 -8.04
C CYS A 116 -0.23 -10.56 -8.67
N ALA A 117 -1.50 -10.25 -8.34
CA ALA A 117 -2.66 -10.93 -8.91
C ALA A 117 -2.78 -10.74 -10.43
N ASP A 118 -2.47 -9.54 -10.94
CA ASP A 118 -2.31 -9.27 -12.38
C ASP A 118 -0.98 -8.52 -12.60
N PRO A 119 0.07 -9.21 -13.09
CA PRO A 119 1.38 -8.61 -13.34
C PRO A 119 1.36 -7.43 -14.33
N ARG A 120 0.47 -7.45 -15.33
CA ARG A 120 0.41 -6.38 -16.34
C ARG A 120 -0.23 -5.13 -15.76
N ILE A 121 -1.33 -5.30 -15.02
CA ILE A 121 -1.97 -4.17 -14.33
C ILE A 121 -1.03 -3.64 -13.24
N ALA A 122 -0.32 -4.50 -12.52
CA ALA A 122 0.65 -4.07 -11.51
C ALA A 122 1.79 -3.23 -12.12
N ALA A 123 2.33 -3.65 -13.26
CA ALA A 123 3.35 -2.88 -13.99
C ALA A 123 2.81 -1.51 -14.44
N ALA A 124 1.61 -1.47 -15.03
CA ALA A 124 0.97 -0.23 -15.47
C ALA A 124 0.72 0.74 -14.29
N THR A 125 0.16 0.25 -13.19
CA THR A 125 -0.03 1.02 -11.96
C THR A 125 1.29 1.56 -11.42
N ARG A 126 2.33 0.73 -11.40
CA ARG A 126 3.66 1.13 -10.94
C ARG A 126 4.24 2.24 -11.81
N ARG A 127 4.12 2.12 -13.14
CA ARG A 127 4.56 3.15 -14.08
C ARG A 127 3.86 4.48 -13.83
N GLY A 128 2.53 4.48 -13.73
CA GLY A 128 1.76 5.70 -13.44
C GLY A 128 2.13 6.33 -12.09
N LEU A 129 2.40 5.50 -11.06
CA LEU A 129 2.91 5.99 -9.77
C LEU A 129 4.27 6.67 -9.89
N LEU A 130 5.19 6.11 -10.67
CA LEU A 130 6.53 6.68 -10.86
C LEU A 130 6.47 7.98 -11.68
N GLU A 131 5.57 8.06 -12.66
CA GLU A 131 5.30 9.27 -13.44
C GLU A 131 4.75 10.39 -12.55
N ASP A 132 3.70 10.14 -11.75
CA ASP A 132 3.17 11.12 -10.78
C ASP A 132 4.24 11.53 -9.76
N ALA A 133 5.08 10.59 -9.33
CA ALA A 133 6.15 10.88 -8.37
C ALA A 133 7.21 11.83 -8.94
N VAL A 134 7.55 11.69 -10.23
CA VAL A 134 8.45 12.62 -10.91
C VAL A 134 7.76 13.98 -11.11
N GLU A 135 6.55 13.98 -11.67
CA GLU A 135 5.83 15.21 -12.04
C GLU A 135 5.53 16.09 -10.83
N ALA A 136 5.03 15.49 -9.75
CA ALA A 136 4.65 16.21 -8.54
C ALA A 136 5.79 16.32 -7.50
N ASN A 137 7.01 15.87 -7.83
CA ASN A 137 8.13 15.71 -6.90
C ASN A 137 7.71 14.98 -5.60
N ARG A 138 6.91 13.93 -5.76
CA ARG A 138 6.28 13.22 -4.64
C ARG A 138 7.26 12.23 -4.02
N LEU A 139 7.28 12.20 -2.68
CA LEU A 139 8.00 11.17 -1.94
C LEU A 139 7.24 9.84 -2.03
N LEU A 140 7.86 8.83 -2.63
CA LEU A 140 7.31 7.47 -2.75
C LEU A 140 7.62 6.68 -1.47
N VAL A 141 6.60 6.07 -0.86
CA VAL A 141 6.71 5.30 0.40
C VAL A 141 6.08 3.91 0.24
N PRO A 142 6.84 2.90 -0.22
CA PRO A 142 6.37 1.51 -0.33
C PRO A 142 6.39 0.77 1.01
N ALA A 143 5.48 -0.19 1.20
CA ALA A 143 5.38 -0.96 2.44
C ALA A 143 6.57 -1.90 2.68
N HIS A 144 7.20 -2.39 1.61
CA HIS A 144 8.20 -3.47 1.68
C HIS A 144 9.66 -3.03 1.49
N PHE A 145 9.93 -1.74 1.29
CA PHE A 145 11.31 -1.27 1.14
C PHE A 145 12.06 -1.38 2.48
N ARG A 146 13.02 -2.31 2.54
CA ARG A 146 13.91 -2.51 3.70
C ARG A 146 15.04 -1.48 3.66
N GLY A 147 15.46 -0.96 4.81
CA GLY A 147 16.52 0.07 4.88
C GLY A 147 16.01 1.46 4.48
N HIS A 148 16.37 1.95 3.30
CA HIS A 148 15.85 3.23 2.77
C HIS A 148 14.37 3.11 2.38
N ARG A 149 13.49 3.36 3.35
CA ARG A 149 12.04 3.09 3.28
C ARG A 149 11.26 3.99 2.31
N ARG A 150 11.92 4.97 1.68
CA ARG A 150 11.30 6.01 0.87
C ARG A 150 12.29 6.59 -0.12
N ALA A 151 11.81 7.04 -1.27
CA ALA A 151 12.62 7.65 -2.30
C ALA A 151 11.87 8.79 -3.00
N HIS A 152 12.61 9.82 -3.40
CA HIS A 152 12.17 10.66 -4.52
C HIS A 152 12.50 9.94 -5.82
N ILE A 153 11.75 10.20 -6.88
CA ILE A 153 12.00 9.59 -8.19
C ILE A 153 12.50 10.68 -9.14
N ARG A 154 13.53 10.36 -9.90
CA ARG A 154 13.98 11.15 -11.06
C ARG A 154 13.69 10.38 -12.34
N CYS A 155 13.52 11.10 -13.43
CA CYS A 155 13.47 10.54 -14.78
C CYS A 155 14.74 10.96 -15.53
N ASN A 156 15.37 10.02 -16.23
CA ASN A 156 16.49 10.24 -17.13
C ASN A 156 16.22 9.54 -18.47
N SER A 157 17.15 9.61 -19.42
CA SER A 157 17.00 8.99 -20.74
C SER A 157 16.84 7.46 -20.73
N ALA A 158 17.19 6.80 -19.62
CA ALA A 158 17.11 5.35 -19.43
C ALA A 158 15.87 4.91 -18.63
N GLY A 159 15.09 5.83 -18.05
CA GLY A 159 13.89 5.50 -17.26
C GLY A 159 13.84 6.22 -15.91
N PHE A 160 13.36 5.51 -14.88
CA PHE A 160 13.23 6.06 -13.53
C PHE A 160 14.42 5.69 -12.64
N GLU A 161 14.82 6.62 -11.78
CA GLU A 161 15.93 6.47 -10.86
C GLU A 161 15.50 6.84 -9.43
N PRO A 162 15.71 5.97 -8.43
CA PRO A 162 15.40 6.27 -7.05
C PRO A 162 16.48 7.15 -6.42
N VAL A 163 16.06 8.24 -5.78
CA VAL A 163 16.89 9.09 -4.93
C VAL A 163 16.53 8.85 -3.48
N PHE A 164 17.34 8.04 -2.82
CA PHE A 164 17.18 7.75 -1.40
C PHE A 164 17.77 8.89 -0.57
N SER A 165 16.96 9.51 0.28
CA SER A 165 17.48 10.46 1.27
C SER A 165 18.29 9.69 2.32
N CYS A 166 19.53 10.13 2.58
CA CYS A 166 20.28 9.65 3.73
C CYS A 166 19.60 10.12 5.02
N HIS A 167 19.39 9.23 5.98
CA HIS A 167 18.93 9.63 7.30
C HIS A 167 20.13 10.20 8.08
N PRO A 168 20.07 11.43 8.61
CA PRO A 168 21.11 11.91 9.52
C PRO A 168 21.10 11.01 10.76
N GLY A 169 22.04 10.07 10.86
CA GLY A 169 22.12 9.08 11.94
C GLY A 169 22.58 7.68 11.55
N GLN A 170 22.73 7.37 10.25
CA GLN A 170 23.42 6.15 9.82
C GLN A 170 24.84 6.50 9.37
N THR A 171 25.76 6.60 10.34
CA THR A 171 27.20 6.54 10.08
C THR A 171 27.55 5.17 9.50
N GLU A 172 28.36 5.18 8.44
CA GLU A 172 29.01 4.04 7.83
C GLU A 172 29.60 3.10 8.88
N GLN A 173 29.07 1.88 8.98
CA GLN A 173 29.85 0.73 9.39
C GLN A 173 29.80 -0.29 8.26
N ALA A 174 30.74 -0.14 7.33
CA ALA A 174 31.19 -1.18 6.43
C ALA A 174 32.62 -0.85 5.95
N LYS A 175 33.56 -0.92 6.87
CA LYS A 175 34.97 -1.24 6.60
C LYS A 175 35.48 -2.06 7.79
N GLU A 176 35.39 -3.38 7.67
CA GLU A 176 36.53 -4.30 7.81
C GLU A 176 36.17 -5.67 7.20
#